data_AF-A0A7Y2E827-F1
#
_entry.id   AF-A0A7Y2E827-F1
#
_cell.length_a   1.000
_cell.length_b   1.000
_cell.length_c   1.000
_cell.angle_alpha   90.00
_cell.angle_beta   90.00
_cell.angle_gamma   90.00
#
_symmetry.space_group_name_H-M   'P 1'
#
loop_
_entity.id
_entity.type
_entity.pdbx_description
1 polymer ?
#
loop_
_entity_poly.entity_id
_entity_poly.type
_entity_poly.pdbx_seq_one_letter_code
_entity_poly.pdbx_strand_id
1 'polypeptide(L)'
;MIQLCNKVDRPEDVGYALAHPGRGLRQAADEFLELYESDRRSKVRQAVLYARLFKDHDHPREVLREIRRVAALPGKPHWPTIQDVLDRLWARHPREMFRLMPGWLTHRDAWRRWAALQGLQYPARKDPRSVLKVMRLLRGEKHVRVRRLLGEVLTDGLYLKHPEPALVEMARWLSDGARAAGSVTRQAEKFLDQSLQEGTVSNRQRSRLKRVARDLEDHHAAPVRAHARRLLRSLEN
;
A
#
# COMPACT_ATOMS: atom_id res chain seq x y z
N MET A 1 -10.85 25.70 -18.76
CA MET A 1 -10.28 24.65 -17.90
C MET A 1 -11.20 24.14 -16.79
N ILE A 2 -11.91 24.99 -16.04
CA ILE A 2 -12.81 24.55 -14.95
C ILE A 2 -13.94 23.62 -15.46
N GLN A 3 -14.55 23.95 -16.60
CA GLN A 3 -15.56 23.10 -17.23
C GLN A 3 -14.99 21.77 -17.74
N LEU A 4 -13.69 21.71 -18.06
CA LEU A 4 -12.98 20.47 -18.41
C LEU A 4 -12.79 19.59 -17.17
N CYS A 5 -12.33 20.14 -16.03
CA CYS A 5 -12.08 19.33 -14.83
C CYS A 5 -13.34 18.64 -14.26
N ASN A 6 -14.52 19.23 -14.44
CA ASN A 6 -15.79 18.60 -14.04
C ASN A 6 -16.28 17.54 -15.04
N LYS A 7 -15.94 17.69 -16.33
CA LYS A 7 -16.33 16.77 -17.42
C LYS A 7 -15.31 15.66 -17.67
N VAL A 8 -14.10 15.77 -17.13
CA VAL A 8 -13.06 14.76 -17.29
C VAL A 8 -13.27 13.65 -16.27
N ASP A 9 -13.30 12.41 -16.76
CA ASP A 9 -13.45 11.20 -15.92
C ASP A 9 -12.14 10.81 -15.22
N ARG A 10 -11.01 11.37 -15.67
CA ARG A 10 -9.66 11.05 -15.19
C ARG A 10 -8.93 12.31 -14.71
N PRO A 11 -9.11 12.74 -13.45
CA PRO A 11 -8.42 13.89 -12.88
C PRO A 11 -6.89 13.80 -12.94
N GLU A 12 -6.35 12.57 -12.99
CA GLU A 12 -4.94 12.29 -13.19
C GLU A 12 -4.41 12.88 -14.51
N ASP A 13 -5.10 12.68 -15.63
CA ASP A 13 -4.67 13.14 -16.95
C ASP A 13 -4.59 14.67 -16.99
N VAL A 14 -5.56 15.34 -16.34
CA VAL A 14 -5.54 16.79 -16.16
C VAL A 14 -4.36 17.22 -15.31
N GLY A 15 -4.10 16.50 -14.21
CA GLY A 15 -2.93 16.75 -13.37
C GLY A 15 -1.62 16.61 -14.14
N TYR A 16 -1.48 15.57 -14.96
CA TYR A 16 -0.29 15.35 -15.78
C TYR A 16 -0.07 16.49 -16.78
N ALA A 17 -1.13 16.94 -17.47
CA ALA A 17 -1.08 18.05 -18.41
C ALA A 17 -0.70 19.38 -17.71
N LEU A 18 -1.19 19.61 -16.50
CA LEU A 18 -0.83 20.78 -15.68
C LEU A 18 0.61 20.72 -15.16
N ALA A 19 1.15 19.52 -14.90
CA ALA A 19 2.54 19.33 -14.49
C ALA A 19 3.53 19.50 -15.65
N HIS A 20 3.11 19.15 -16.86
CA HIS A 20 3.92 19.19 -18.08
C HIS A 20 3.31 20.11 -19.14
N PRO A 21 3.11 21.40 -18.83
CA PRO A 21 2.49 22.31 -19.77
C PRO A 21 3.39 22.52 -20.99
N GLY A 22 2.77 22.59 -22.18
CA GLY A 22 3.46 22.96 -23.41
C GLY A 22 4.17 24.33 -23.28
N ARG A 23 5.12 24.60 -24.19
CA ARG A 23 5.84 25.89 -24.22
C ARG A 23 4.82 27.05 -24.25
N GLY A 24 4.99 28.03 -23.35
CA GLY A 24 4.11 29.20 -23.22
C GLY A 24 2.93 29.04 -22.26
N LEU A 25 2.63 27.83 -21.77
CA LEU A 25 1.49 27.58 -20.87
C LEU A 25 1.88 27.41 -19.39
N ARG A 26 3.17 27.53 -19.07
CA ARG A 26 3.67 27.30 -17.70
C ARG A 26 3.07 28.25 -16.68
N GLN A 27 3.04 29.55 -16.98
CA GLN A 27 2.46 30.56 -16.10
C GLN A 27 0.96 30.29 -15.87
N ALA A 28 0.20 30.01 -16.93
CA ALA A 28 -1.22 29.68 -16.82
C ALA A 28 -1.49 28.40 -15.99
N ALA A 29 -0.58 27.42 -16.07
CA ALA A 29 -0.67 26.21 -15.24
C ALA A 29 -0.39 26.53 -13.77
N ASP A 30 0.62 27.34 -13.47
CA ASP A 30 0.94 27.75 -12.09
C ASP A 30 -0.18 28.59 -11.48
N GLU A 31 -0.71 29.57 -12.21
CA GLU A 31 -1.87 30.37 -11.80
C GLU A 31 -3.11 29.50 -11.55
N PHE A 32 -3.35 28.48 -12.39
CA PHE A 32 -4.43 27.53 -12.16
C PHE A 32 -4.24 26.76 -10.86
N LEU A 33 -3.03 26.26 -10.58
CA LEU A 33 -2.78 25.49 -9.37
C LEU A 33 -2.95 26.35 -8.11
N GLU A 34 -2.57 27.63 -8.15
CA GLU A 34 -2.76 28.57 -7.04
C GLU A 34 -4.25 28.89 -6.81
N LEU A 35 -4.99 29.20 -7.87
CA LEU A 35 -6.40 29.57 -7.79
C LEU A 35 -7.30 28.43 -7.30
N TYR A 36 -6.99 27.18 -7.67
CA TYR A 36 -7.87 26.04 -7.42
C TYR A 36 -7.40 25.11 -6.30
N GLU A 37 -6.35 25.47 -5.57
CA GLU A 37 -5.82 24.64 -4.48
C GLU A 37 -6.83 24.41 -3.35
N SER A 38 -7.66 25.42 -3.09
CA SER A 38 -8.71 25.39 -2.06
C SER A 38 -10.11 25.11 -2.62
N ASP A 39 -10.22 24.71 -3.89
CA ASP A 39 -11.52 24.51 -4.54
C ASP A 39 -12.36 23.44 -3.82
N ARG A 40 -13.67 23.67 -3.70
CA ARG A 40 -14.57 22.75 -3.00
C ARG A 40 -14.94 21.50 -3.81
N ARG A 41 -14.69 21.47 -5.11
CA ARG A 41 -14.98 20.34 -6.00
C ARG A 41 -13.89 19.27 -5.91
N SER A 42 -14.30 18.04 -5.62
CA SER A 42 -13.36 16.92 -5.41
C SER A 42 -12.46 16.66 -6.63
N LYS A 43 -13.02 16.60 -7.85
CA LYS A 43 -12.26 16.35 -9.08
C LYS A 43 -11.21 17.44 -9.36
N VAL A 44 -11.54 18.70 -9.09
CA VAL A 44 -10.59 19.83 -9.25
C VAL A 44 -9.44 19.69 -8.26
N ARG A 45 -9.73 19.44 -6.97
CA ARG A 45 -8.67 19.19 -5.98
C ARG A 45 -7.80 17.99 -6.33
N GLN A 46 -8.38 16.92 -6.87
CA GLN A 46 -7.62 15.74 -7.31
C GLN A 46 -6.69 16.09 -8.47
N ALA A 47 -7.14 16.85 -9.47
CA ALA A 47 -6.31 17.27 -10.58
C ALA A 47 -5.15 18.18 -10.12
N VAL A 48 -5.44 19.14 -9.23
CA VAL A 48 -4.40 19.99 -8.61
C VAL A 48 -3.40 19.15 -7.81
N LEU A 49 -3.89 18.20 -7.02
CA LEU A 49 -3.07 17.22 -6.29
C LEU A 49 -2.16 16.44 -7.24
N TYR A 50 -2.71 15.82 -8.28
CA TYR A 50 -1.92 15.07 -9.25
C TYR A 50 -0.88 15.96 -9.94
N ALA A 51 -1.23 17.19 -10.33
CA ALA A 51 -0.28 18.11 -10.94
C ALA A 51 0.91 18.42 -10.04
N ARG A 52 0.64 18.73 -8.77
CA ARG A 52 1.69 18.99 -7.78
C ARG A 52 2.57 17.77 -7.56
N LEU A 53 1.96 16.58 -7.49
CA LEU A 53 2.68 15.33 -7.28
C LEU A 53 3.45 14.85 -8.52
N PHE A 54 3.00 15.17 -9.73
CA PHE A 54 3.69 14.84 -10.98
C PHE A 54 4.91 15.71 -11.26
N LYS A 55 4.91 16.97 -10.83
CA LYS A 55 6.06 17.88 -11.00
C LYS A 55 7.35 17.28 -10.41
N ASP A 56 7.22 16.58 -9.27
CA ASP A 56 8.35 16.04 -8.53
C ASP A 56 8.39 14.51 -8.47
N HIS A 57 7.63 13.81 -9.32
CA HIS A 57 7.35 12.38 -9.14
C HIS A 57 8.57 11.44 -9.15
N ASP A 58 9.71 11.89 -9.69
CA ASP A 58 10.98 11.17 -9.65
C ASP A 58 11.86 11.50 -8.41
N HIS A 59 11.39 12.39 -7.55
CA HIS A 59 12.05 12.85 -6.32
C HIS A 59 11.19 12.56 -5.08
N PRO A 60 11.20 11.32 -4.55
CA PRO A 60 10.35 10.89 -3.44
C PRO A 60 10.31 11.85 -2.23
N ARG A 61 11.44 12.50 -1.90
CA ARG A 61 11.50 13.47 -0.80
C ARG A 61 10.62 14.69 -1.04
N GLU A 62 10.67 15.25 -2.24
CA GLU A 62 9.88 16.42 -2.62
C GLU A 62 8.40 16.07 -2.73
N VAL A 63 8.07 14.92 -3.33
CA VAL A 63 6.69 14.41 -3.35
C VAL A 63 6.13 14.27 -1.93
N LEU A 64 6.89 13.71 -0.98
CA LEU A 64 6.41 13.58 0.40
C LEU A 64 6.28 14.91 1.14
N ARG A 65 7.13 15.89 0.83
CA ARG A 65 6.97 17.27 1.32
C ARG A 65 5.66 17.85 0.80
N GLU A 66 5.37 17.65 -0.48
CA GLU A 66 4.16 18.13 -1.12
C GLU A 66 2.90 17.44 -0.58
N ILE A 67 2.92 16.11 -0.38
CA ILE A 67 1.80 15.41 0.26
C ILE A 67 1.55 15.94 1.66
N ARG A 68 2.60 16.24 2.46
CA ARG A 68 2.42 16.83 3.79
C ARG A 68 1.78 18.21 3.72
N ARG A 69 2.21 19.04 2.77
CA ARG A 69 1.65 20.37 2.50
C ARG A 69 0.17 20.25 2.16
N VAL A 70 -0.17 19.41 1.17
CA VAL A 70 -1.55 19.26 0.72
C VAL A 70 -2.44 18.61 1.79
N ALA A 71 -1.92 17.65 2.56
CA ALA A 71 -2.65 17.06 3.67
C ALA A 71 -2.93 18.04 4.82
N ALA A 72 -2.28 19.20 4.85
CA ALA A 72 -2.49 20.28 5.82
C ALA A 72 -3.44 21.38 5.32
N LEU A 73 -3.82 21.37 4.03
CA LEU A 73 -4.74 22.38 3.48
C LEU A 73 -6.15 22.25 4.07
N PRO A 74 -6.93 23.36 4.11
CA PRO A 74 -8.32 23.34 4.55
C PRO A 74 -9.17 22.34 3.75
N GLY A 75 -9.79 21.39 4.45
CA GLY A 75 -10.59 20.32 3.85
C GLY A 75 -10.07 18.93 4.21
N LYS A 76 -10.76 17.88 3.76
CA LYS A 76 -10.30 16.50 3.95
C LYS A 76 -9.30 16.15 2.84
N PRO A 77 -8.08 15.68 3.16
CA PRO A 77 -7.12 15.22 2.16
C PRO A 77 -7.74 14.11 1.30
N HIS A 78 -7.49 14.15 -0.01
CA HIS A 78 -7.95 13.09 -0.90
C HIS A 78 -6.99 11.90 -0.83
N TRP A 79 -7.10 11.11 0.24
CA TRP A 79 -6.24 9.96 0.52
C TRP A 79 -6.11 8.94 -0.62
N PRO A 80 -7.14 8.65 -1.44
CA PRO A 80 -6.98 7.76 -2.59
C PRO A 80 -6.00 8.27 -3.66
N THR A 81 -5.93 9.59 -3.89
CA THR A 81 -4.96 10.18 -4.82
C THR A 81 -3.55 10.09 -4.27
N ILE A 82 -3.40 10.40 -2.97
CA ILE A 82 -2.13 10.26 -2.26
C ILE A 82 -1.65 8.81 -2.31
N GLN A 83 -2.56 7.86 -2.07
CA GLN A 83 -2.30 6.43 -2.14
C GLN A 83 -1.76 6.01 -3.51
N ASP A 84 -2.41 6.41 -4.61
CA ASP A 84 -1.96 6.09 -5.97
C ASP A 84 -0.54 6.63 -6.26
N VAL A 85 -0.25 7.86 -5.83
CA VAL A 85 1.10 8.42 -5.97
C VAL A 85 2.13 7.63 -5.15
N LEU A 86 1.82 7.28 -3.90
CA LEU A 86 2.73 6.49 -3.06
C LEU A 86 2.96 5.09 -3.63
N ASP A 87 1.94 4.48 -4.24
CA ASP A 87 2.04 3.19 -4.93
C ASP A 87 3.12 3.23 -6.04
N ARG A 88 3.09 4.29 -6.85
CA ARG A 88 4.09 4.53 -7.92
C ARG A 88 5.48 4.78 -7.35
N LEU A 89 5.60 5.54 -6.26
CA LEU A 89 6.90 5.78 -5.63
C LEU A 89 7.52 4.50 -5.06
N TRP A 90 6.72 3.61 -4.47
CA TRP A 90 7.23 2.30 -4.04
C TRP A 90 7.69 1.44 -5.21
N ALA A 91 6.97 1.47 -6.33
CA ALA A 91 7.36 0.74 -7.53
C ALA A 91 8.66 1.26 -8.15
N ARG A 92 8.86 2.58 -8.20
CA ARG A 92 10.01 3.23 -8.85
C ARG A 92 11.22 3.44 -7.95
N HIS A 93 11.01 3.85 -6.70
CA HIS A 93 12.06 4.28 -5.77
C HIS A 93 12.03 3.52 -4.42
N PRO A 94 11.99 2.17 -4.41
CA PRO A 94 11.78 1.39 -3.19
C PRO A 94 12.85 1.64 -2.12
N ARG A 95 14.12 1.84 -2.52
CA ARG A 95 15.23 2.11 -1.59
C ARG A 95 15.03 3.41 -0.81
N GLU A 96 14.55 4.46 -1.46
CA GLU A 96 14.29 5.74 -0.80
C GLU A 96 13.02 5.67 0.05
N MET A 97 11.98 5.01 -0.46
CA MET A 97 10.75 4.80 0.27
C MET A 97 10.99 4.05 1.59
N PHE A 98 11.84 3.02 1.61
CA PHE A 98 12.24 2.35 2.85
C PHE A 98 12.90 3.28 3.88
N ARG A 99 13.58 4.35 3.44
CA ARG A 99 14.18 5.35 4.34
C ARG A 99 13.15 6.36 4.84
N LEU A 100 12.19 6.74 4.00
CA LEU A 100 11.27 7.86 4.27
C LEU A 100 9.95 7.44 4.93
N MET A 101 9.46 6.22 4.65
CA MET A 101 8.17 5.72 5.12
C MET A 101 8.07 5.27 6.58
N PRO A 102 9.14 4.89 7.32
CA PRO A 102 8.99 4.46 8.71
C PRO A 102 8.26 5.46 9.62
N GLY A 103 8.51 6.76 9.45
CA GLY A 103 7.82 7.81 10.21
C GLY A 103 6.33 7.95 9.84
N TRP A 104 5.95 7.58 8.62
CA TRP A 104 4.55 7.57 8.18
C TRP A 104 3.81 6.33 8.70
N LEU A 105 4.46 5.18 8.68
CA LEU A 105 3.91 3.90 9.12
C LEU A 105 3.72 3.83 10.65
N THR A 106 4.39 4.69 11.40
CA THR A 106 4.24 4.79 12.85
C THR A 106 3.41 6.02 13.27
N HIS A 107 2.89 6.78 12.31
CA HIS A 107 2.14 8.00 12.58
C HIS A 107 0.79 7.72 13.25
N ARG A 108 0.28 8.62 14.10
CA ARG A 108 -1.02 8.48 14.81
C ARG A 108 -2.24 8.35 13.89
N ASP A 109 -2.21 9.06 12.76
CA ASP A 109 -3.25 9.02 11.74
C ASP A 109 -3.20 7.72 10.93
N ALA A 110 -4.29 6.95 11.00
CA ALA A 110 -4.42 5.68 10.30
C ALA A 110 -4.42 5.84 8.78
N TRP A 111 -4.85 6.99 8.24
CA TRP A 111 -4.82 7.22 6.80
C TRP A 111 -3.40 7.40 6.27
N ARG A 112 -2.51 8.06 7.03
CA ARG A 112 -1.09 8.11 6.70
C ARG A 112 -0.45 6.73 6.71
N ARG A 113 -0.75 5.91 7.73
CA ARG A 113 -0.24 4.53 7.81
C ARG A 113 -0.76 3.68 6.65
N TRP A 114 -2.04 3.79 6.34
CA TRP A 114 -2.68 3.08 5.22
C TRP A 114 -2.07 3.49 3.87
N ALA A 115 -1.94 4.79 3.61
CA ALA A 115 -1.37 5.28 2.36
C ALA A 115 0.11 4.88 2.21
N ALA A 116 0.89 4.91 3.29
CA ALA A 116 2.30 4.51 3.29
C ALA A 116 2.52 3.01 3.04
N LEU A 117 1.54 2.17 3.36
CA LEU A 117 1.56 0.73 3.07
C LEU A 117 1.28 0.40 1.61
N GLN A 118 0.55 1.27 0.92
CA GLN A 118 0.18 1.02 -0.47
C GLN A 118 1.44 0.95 -1.32
N GLY A 119 1.53 -0.04 -2.20
CA GLY A 119 2.68 -0.21 -3.09
C GLY A 119 3.79 -1.06 -2.48
N LEU A 120 3.75 -1.35 -1.18
CA LEU A 120 4.75 -2.18 -0.51
C LEU A 120 4.80 -3.62 -1.07
N GLN A 121 3.74 -4.07 -1.74
CA GLN A 121 3.71 -5.34 -2.47
C GLN A 121 4.73 -5.41 -3.63
N TYR A 122 5.11 -4.28 -4.24
CA TYR A 122 6.11 -4.26 -5.31
C TYR A 122 7.51 -4.63 -4.82
N PRO A 123 8.10 -3.93 -3.82
CA PRO A 123 9.38 -4.33 -3.26
C PRO A 123 9.30 -5.68 -2.54
N ALA A 124 8.15 -6.09 -2.00
CA ALA A 124 8.01 -7.40 -1.32
C ALA A 124 8.41 -8.58 -2.22
N ARG A 125 8.12 -8.46 -3.53
CA ARG A 125 8.48 -9.47 -4.53
C ARG A 125 9.98 -9.62 -4.73
N LYS A 126 10.78 -8.59 -4.47
CA LYS A 126 12.25 -8.56 -4.73
C LYS A 126 13.08 -8.57 -3.45
N ASP A 127 12.61 -7.91 -2.40
CA ASP A 127 13.28 -7.77 -1.11
C ASP A 127 12.28 -8.01 0.04
N PRO A 128 11.90 -9.28 0.27
CA PRO A 128 10.98 -9.63 1.34
C PRO A 128 11.54 -9.27 2.72
N ARG A 129 12.87 -9.27 2.91
CA ARG A 129 13.50 -8.98 4.20
C ARG A 129 13.27 -7.54 4.64
N SER A 130 13.51 -6.57 3.75
CA SER A 130 13.28 -5.16 4.05
C SER A 130 11.79 -4.85 4.26
N VAL A 131 10.90 -5.47 3.47
CA VAL A 131 9.46 -5.34 3.66
C VAL A 131 9.03 -5.86 5.03
N LEU A 132 9.43 -7.08 5.40
CA LEU A 132 9.08 -7.66 6.70
C LEU A 132 9.61 -6.81 7.85
N LYS A 133 10.83 -6.24 7.74
CA LYS A 133 11.38 -5.30 8.72
C LYS A 133 10.47 -4.09 8.94
N VAL A 134 9.94 -3.52 7.87
CA VAL A 134 9.05 -2.36 7.94
C VAL A 134 7.65 -2.75 8.43
N MET A 135 7.11 -3.89 8.00
CA MET A 135 5.81 -4.38 8.47
C MET A 135 5.78 -4.63 9.98
N ARG A 136 6.92 -4.98 10.60
CA ARG A 136 7.04 -5.12 12.07
C ARG A 136 6.64 -3.87 12.85
N LEU A 137 6.76 -2.68 12.24
CA LEU A 137 6.32 -1.43 12.85
C LEU A 137 4.80 -1.40 13.10
N LEU A 138 4.04 -2.26 12.40
CA LEU A 138 2.59 -2.32 12.43
C LEU A 138 2.02 -3.51 13.21
N ARG A 139 2.85 -4.21 14.01
CA ARG A 139 2.43 -5.34 14.86
C ARG A 139 1.29 -5.00 15.83
N GLY A 140 1.21 -3.74 16.25
CA GLY A 140 0.19 -3.22 17.15
C GLY A 140 -1.03 -2.60 16.45
N GLU A 141 -1.14 -2.71 15.13
CA GLU A 141 -2.15 -2.00 14.36
C GLU A 141 -3.58 -2.36 14.79
N LYS A 142 -4.40 -1.32 14.98
CA LYS A 142 -5.80 -1.42 15.41
C LYS A 142 -6.78 -1.10 14.29
N HIS A 143 -6.37 -0.25 13.35
CA HIS A 143 -7.25 0.26 12.31
C HIS A 143 -7.52 -0.80 11.24
N VAL A 144 -8.80 -1.13 11.05
CA VAL A 144 -9.24 -2.21 10.17
C VAL A 144 -8.71 -2.07 8.75
N ARG A 145 -8.74 -0.85 8.19
CA ARG A 145 -8.27 -0.62 6.81
C ARG A 145 -6.77 -0.85 6.63
N VAL A 146 -5.97 -0.49 7.64
CA VAL A 146 -4.51 -0.70 7.61
C VAL A 146 -4.22 -2.20 7.69
N ARG A 147 -4.92 -2.91 8.59
CA ARG A 147 -4.81 -4.39 8.70
C ARG A 147 -5.26 -5.11 7.44
N ARG A 148 -6.28 -4.58 6.76
CA ARG A 148 -6.72 -5.14 5.48
C ARG A 148 -5.58 -5.11 4.46
N LEU A 149 -4.97 -3.96 4.26
CA LEU A 149 -3.87 -3.78 3.33
C LEU A 149 -2.60 -4.54 3.75
N LEU A 150 -2.33 -4.67 5.05
CA LEU A 150 -1.26 -5.55 5.54
C LEU A 150 -1.46 -7.01 5.13
N GLY A 151 -2.70 -7.50 5.22
CA GLY A 151 -3.06 -8.85 4.77
C GLY A 151 -2.84 -9.03 3.26
N GLU A 152 -3.17 -8.01 2.47
CA GLU A 152 -2.95 -8.00 1.01
C GLU A 152 -1.47 -8.06 0.66
N VAL A 153 -0.64 -7.21 1.28
CA VAL A 153 0.83 -7.24 1.09
C VAL A 153 1.41 -8.59 1.51
N LEU A 154 0.89 -9.20 2.59
CA LEU A 154 1.31 -10.54 3.02
C LEU A 154 0.94 -11.61 2.02
N THR A 155 -0.23 -11.58 1.41
CA THR A 155 -0.62 -12.60 0.44
C THR A 155 0.14 -12.43 -0.88
N ASP A 156 -0.04 -11.29 -1.54
CA ASP A 156 0.42 -11.08 -2.91
C ASP A 156 1.92 -10.83 -3.02
N GLY A 157 2.45 -10.09 -2.05
CA GLY A 157 3.86 -9.71 -1.98
C GLY A 157 4.73 -10.81 -1.40
N LEU A 158 4.19 -11.61 -0.48
CA LEU A 158 5.00 -12.49 0.39
C LEU A 158 4.58 -13.97 0.33
N TYR A 159 3.40 -14.41 0.77
CA TYR A 159 3.01 -15.83 0.77
C TYR A 159 3.17 -16.49 -0.60
N LEU A 160 2.69 -15.82 -1.64
CA LEU A 160 2.69 -16.37 -2.99
C LEU A 160 4.06 -16.34 -3.67
N LYS A 161 5.04 -15.60 -3.14
CA LYS A 161 6.36 -15.41 -3.78
C LYS A 161 7.52 -15.93 -2.92
N HIS A 162 7.40 -15.75 -1.62
CA HIS A 162 8.38 -16.03 -0.56
C HIS A 162 7.69 -16.64 0.67
N PRO A 163 7.06 -17.84 0.55
CA PRO A 163 6.24 -18.41 1.61
C PRO A 163 7.01 -18.66 2.91
N GLU A 164 8.27 -19.11 2.83
CA GLU A 164 9.10 -19.40 4.00
C GLU A 164 9.30 -18.16 4.90
N PRO A 165 9.92 -17.05 4.46
CA PRO A 165 10.13 -15.90 5.33
C PRO A 165 8.82 -15.25 5.79
N ALA A 166 7.78 -15.31 4.97
CA ALA A 166 6.48 -14.73 5.29
C ALA A 166 5.77 -15.48 6.42
N LEU A 167 5.69 -16.81 6.30
CA LEU A 167 5.03 -17.64 7.31
C LEU A 167 5.84 -17.72 8.61
N VAL A 168 7.18 -17.72 8.55
CA VAL A 168 8.03 -17.62 9.74
C VAL A 168 7.79 -16.30 10.48
N GLU A 169 7.69 -15.17 9.78
CA GLU A 169 7.41 -13.89 10.43
C GLU A 169 6.00 -13.86 11.03
N MET A 170 5.01 -14.40 10.34
CA MET A 170 3.65 -14.49 10.88
C MET A 170 3.55 -15.44 12.08
N ALA A 171 4.30 -16.55 12.06
CA ALA A 171 4.40 -17.45 13.19
C ALA A 171 4.96 -16.72 14.43
N ARG A 172 5.99 -15.89 14.26
CA ARG A 172 6.53 -15.04 15.33
C ARG A 172 5.49 -14.06 15.85
N TRP A 173 4.79 -13.34 14.96
CA TRP A 173 3.78 -12.38 15.37
C TRP A 173 2.65 -13.02 16.17
N LEU A 174 2.20 -14.20 15.74
CA LEU A 174 1.18 -14.98 16.42
C LEU A 174 1.66 -15.51 17.77
N SER A 175 2.91 -16.01 17.85
CA SER A 175 3.50 -16.57 19.07
C SER A 175 3.69 -15.50 20.14
N ASP A 176 4.16 -14.32 19.75
CA ASP A 176 4.37 -13.18 20.64
C ASP A 176 3.05 -12.47 21.02
N GLY A 177 1.89 -12.96 20.57
CA GLY A 177 0.59 -12.34 20.84
C GLY A 177 0.45 -10.93 20.26
N ALA A 178 1.11 -10.63 19.13
CA ALA A 178 1.03 -9.30 18.52
C ALA A 178 -0.43 -8.96 18.18
N ARG A 179 -0.90 -7.80 18.66
CA ARG A 179 -2.32 -7.40 18.61
C ARG A 179 -2.92 -7.46 17.20
N ALA A 180 -2.16 -7.14 16.16
CA ALA A 180 -2.64 -7.18 14.79
C ALA A 180 -2.63 -8.59 14.17
N ALA A 181 -1.81 -9.52 14.69
CA ALA A 181 -1.43 -10.77 14.03
C ALA A 181 -2.64 -11.58 13.59
N GLY A 182 -3.53 -11.96 14.52
CA GLY A 182 -4.68 -12.81 14.20
C GLY A 182 -5.64 -12.18 13.18
N SER A 183 -5.85 -10.87 13.22
CA SER A 183 -6.68 -10.18 12.22
C SER A 183 -6.01 -10.08 10.85
N VAL A 184 -4.70 -9.86 10.82
CA VAL A 184 -3.92 -9.74 9.59
C VAL A 184 -3.80 -11.11 8.90
N THR A 185 -3.52 -12.19 9.64
CA THR A 185 -3.46 -13.54 9.07
C THR A 185 -4.82 -14.00 8.55
N ARG A 186 -5.92 -13.72 9.25
CA ARG A 186 -7.28 -13.98 8.74
C ARG A 186 -7.58 -13.21 7.46
N GLN A 187 -7.08 -11.98 7.34
CA GLN A 187 -7.25 -11.23 6.10
C GLN A 187 -6.42 -11.84 4.97
N ALA A 188 -5.17 -12.22 5.24
CA ALA A 188 -4.30 -12.85 4.25
C ALA A 188 -4.90 -14.17 3.74
N GLU A 189 -5.44 -15.00 4.65
CA GLU A 189 -6.19 -16.22 4.34
C GLU A 189 -7.37 -15.94 3.39
N LYS A 190 -8.19 -14.92 3.68
CA LYS A 190 -9.31 -14.53 2.79
C LYS A 190 -8.85 -14.10 1.39
N PHE A 191 -7.76 -13.33 1.30
CA PHE A 191 -7.21 -12.95 0.01
C PHE A 191 -6.67 -14.15 -0.75
N LEU A 192 -6.01 -15.09 -0.07
CA LEU A 192 -5.52 -16.32 -0.68
C LEU A 192 -6.68 -17.16 -1.22
N ASP A 193 -7.75 -17.34 -0.45
CA ASP A 193 -8.97 -18.05 -0.88
C ASP A 193 -9.55 -17.43 -2.16
N GLN A 194 -9.64 -16.10 -2.19
CA GLN A 194 -10.10 -15.36 -3.37
C GLN A 194 -9.19 -15.61 -4.57
N SER A 195 -7.87 -15.48 -4.40
CA SER A 195 -6.90 -15.71 -5.49
C SER A 195 -6.94 -17.15 -6.02
N LEU A 196 -7.18 -18.13 -5.14
CA LEU A 196 -7.36 -19.55 -5.51
C LEU A 196 -8.63 -19.75 -6.33
N GLN A 197 -9.76 -19.17 -5.91
CA GLN A 197 -11.03 -19.22 -6.63
C GLN A 197 -10.94 -18.57 -8.01
N GLU A 198 -10.20 -17.46 -8.11
CA GLU A 198 -9.94 -16.76 -9.37
C GLU A 198 -8.92 -17.48 -10.27
N GLY A 199 -8.32 -18.59 -9.81
CA GLY A 199 -7.33 -19.35 -10.58
C GLY A 199 -6.00 -18.61 -10.81
N THR A 200 -5.72 -17.57 -10.03
CA THR A 200 -4.52 -16.72 -10.20
C THR A 200 -3.27 -17.30 -9.52
N VAL A 201 -3.43 -18.36 -8.71
CA VAL A 201 -2.34 -19.03 -8.00
C VAL A 201 -1.87 -20.25 -8.77
N SER A 202 -0.60 -20.27 -9.19
CA SER A 202 -0.03 -21.42 -9.88
C SER A 202 0.14 -22.64 -8.98
N ASN A 203 0.12 -23.85 -9.57
CA ASN A 203 0.41 -25.11 -8.86
C ASN A 203 1.74 -25.07 -8.11
N ARG A 204 2.77 -24.46 -8.70
CA ARG A 204 4.08 -24.29 -8.05
C ARG A 204 3.99 -23.46 -6.77
N GLN A 205 3.23 -22.37 -6.79
CA GLN A 205 3.01 -21.53 -5.60
C GLN A 205 2.22 -22.31 -4.54
N ARG A 206 1.14 -22.99 -4.94
CA ARG A 206 0.32 -23.83 -4.07
C ARG A 206 1.17 -24.90 -3.37
N SER A 207 1.98 -25.66 -4.11
CA SER A 207 2.84 -26.71 -3.54
C SER A 207 3.89 -26.18 -2.57
N ARG A 208 4.53 -25.04 -2.88
CA ARG A 208 5.49 -24.40 -1.98
C ARG A 208 4.81 -23.95 -0.68
N LEU A 209 3.68 -23.27 -0.78
CA LEU A 209 2.95 -22.79 0.41
C LEU A 209 2.45 -23.96 1.26
N LYS A 210 1.93 -25.04 0.64
CA LYS A 210 1.55 -26.27 1.35
C LYS A 210 2.71 -26.87 2.15
N ARG A 211 3.89 -26.99 1.53
CA ARG A 211 5.08 -27.53 2.20
C ARG A 211 5.40 -26.74 3.47
N VAL A 212 5.53 -25.42 3.36
CA VAL A 212 5.88 -24.57 4.51
C VAL A 212 4.78 -24.56 5.57
N ALA A 213 3.52 -24.61 5.16
CA ALA A 213 2.40 -24.69 6.10
C ALA A 213 2.42 -26.00 6.90
N ARG A 214 2.77 -27.14 6.29
CA ARG A 214 2.94 -28.43 7.01
C ARG A 214 4.03 -28.35 8.07
N ASP A 215 5.17 -27.73 7.75
CA ASP A 215 6.28 -27.55 8.71
C ASP A 215 5.83 -26.74 9.95
N LEU A 216 4.80 -25.92 9.83
CA LEU A 216 4.24 -25.10 10.92
C LEU A 216 3.08 -25.77 11.68
N GLU A 217 2.58 -26.93 11.24
CA GLU A 217 1.51 -27.64 11.96
C GLU A 217 1.96 -28.17 13.31
N ASP A 218 3.25 -28.48 13.45
CA ASP A 218 3.87 -28.98 14.68
C ASP A 218 4.46 -27.86 15.56
N HIS A 219 4.22 -26.59 15.19
CA HIS A 219 4.74 -25.46 15.94
C HIS A 219 4.18 -25.42 17.38
N HIS A 220 5.02 -25.13 18.38
CA HIS A 220 4.64 -25.17 19.81
C HIS A 220 3.48 -24.20 20.17
N ALA A 221 3.39 -23.05 19.51
CA ALA A 221 2.33 -22.07 19.75
C ALA A 221 1.01 -22.41 19.04
N ALA A 222 -0.08 -22.56 19.80
CA ALA A 222 -1.41 -22.93 19.27
C ALA A 222 -1.96 -21.99 18.17
N PRO A 223 -1.80 -20.65 18.26
CA PRO A 223 -2.27 -19.75 17.19
C PRO A 223 -1.56 -19.98 15.84
N VAL A 224 -0.29 -20.41 15.87
CA VAL A 224 0.49 -20.73 14.67
C VAL A 224 -0.05 -21.99 14.01
N ARG A 225 -0.24 -23.08 14.78
CA ARG A 225 -0.84 -24.31 14.27
C ARG A 225 -2.22 -24.06 13.66
N ALA A 226 -3.03 -23.22 14.32
CA ALA A 226 -4.36 -22.88 13.82
C ALA A 226 -4.31 -22.13 12.47
N HIS A 227 -3.33 -21.23 12.28
CA HIS A 227 -3.10 -20.55 11.02
C HIS A 227 -2.61 -21.50 9.92
N ALA A 228 -1.61 -22.34 10.22
CA ALA A 228 -1.09 -23.36 9.30
C ALA A 228 -2.19 -24.28 8.77
N ARG A 229 -3.03 -24.82 9.68
CA ARG A 229 -4.17 -25.69 9.32
C ARG A 229 -5.21 -24.99 8.46
N ARG A 230 -5.47 -23.69 8.68
CA ARG A 230 -6.39 -22.91 7.83
C ARG A 230 -5.83 -22.77 6.42
N LEU A 231 -4.56 -22.40 6.30
CA LEU A 231 -3.88 -22.29 5.00
C LEU A 231 -3.90 -23.63 4.24
N LEU A 232 -3.64 -24.75 4.91
CA LEU A 232 -3.65 -26.06 4.26
C LEU A 232 -5.04 -26.42 3.71
N ARG A 233 -6.10 -26.20 4.48
CA ARG A 233 -7.48 -26.39 4.01
C ARG A 233 -7.79 -25.53 2.79
N SER A 234 -7.41 -24.25 2.82
CA SER A 234 -7.57 -23.35 1.67
C SER A 234 -6.89 -23.89 0.41
N LEU A 235 -5.69 -24.48 0.55
CA LEU A 235 -4.89 -24.96 -0.58
C LEU A 235 -5.32 -26.35 -1.09
N GLU A 236 -6.08 -27.11 -0.31
CA GLU A 236 -6.60 -28.44 -0.66
C GLU A 236 -7.92 -28.37 -1.43
N ASN A 237 -8.72 -27.34 -1.18
CA ASN A 237 -9.85 -26.94 -2.00
C ASN A 237 -9.38 -26.27 -3.31
#